data_AF-A0A2G9YWT9-F1
#
_entry.id   AF-A0A2G9YWT9-F1
#
_cell.length_a   1.000
_cell.length_b   1.000
_cell.length_c   1.000
_cell.angle_alpha   90.00
_cell.angle_beta   90.00
_cell.angle_gamma   90.00
#
_symmetry.space_group_name_H-M   'P 1'
#
loop_
_entity.id
_entity.type
_entity.pdbx_description
1 polymer ?
#
loop_
_entity_poly.entity_id
_entity_poly.type
_entity_poly.pdbx_seq_one_letter_code
_entity_poly.pdbx_strand_id
1 'polypeptide(L)' 'MPKSIYSKEYKRVVDRLKKARDEAKLKQTEVAKKLSRPQSYISKIERGERRIDITELKKIADIYKKSLDYFVK' A
#
# COMPACT_ATOMS: atom_id res chain seq x y z
N MET A 1 6.81 21.98 9.90
CA MET A 1 7.96 21.30 10.55
C MET A 1 8.09 19.88 9.98
N PRO A 2 9.31 19.35 9.76
CA PRO A 2 9.80 18.85 8.46
C PRO A 2 9.16 17.52 8.03
N LYS A 3 7.88 17.53 7.64
CA LYS A 3 7.20 16.34 7.07
C LYS A 3 7.50 16.12 5.58
N SER A 4 8.36 16.95 4.97
CA SER A 4 8.48 17.13 3.51
C SER A 4 9.22 16.00 2.77
N ILE A 5 10.29 15.46 3.34
CA ILE A 5 11.08 14.40 2.67
C ILE A 5 10.36 13.06 2.83
N TYR A 6 9.98 12.70 4.06
CA TYR A 6 9.21 11.50 4.35
C TYR A 6 7.88 11.46 3.59
N SER A 7 7.21 12.59 3.37
CA SER A 7 5.95 12.59 2.61
C SER A 7 6.17 12.32 1.11
N LYS A 8 7.29 12.74 0.53
CA LYS A 8 7.61 12.47 -0.89
C LYS A 8 7.94 11.00 -1.12
N GLU A 9 8.80 10.42 -0.29
CA GLU A 9 9.13 8.99 -0.38
C GLU A 9 7.92 8.12 -0.06
N TYR A 10 7.17 8.45 1.01
CA TYR A 10 5.95 7.74 1.35
C TYR A 10 4.89 7.82 0.25
N LYS A 11 4.75 8.98 -0.41
CA LYS A 11 3.86 9.12 -1.56
C LYS A 11 4.26 8.18 -2.70
N ARG A 12 5.56 8.03 -2.99
CA ARG A 12 6.05 7.05 -3.99
C ARG A 12 5.67 5.62 -3.60
N VAL A 13 5.85 5.25 -2.33
CA VAL A 13 5.43 3.92 -1.82
C VAL A 13 3.94 3.69 -2.06
N VAL A 14 3.11 4.69 -1.71
CA VAL A 14 1.65 4.64 -1.89
C VAL A 14 1.26 4.54 -3.37
N ASP A 15 1.92 5.28 -4.25
CA ASP A 15 1.66 5.21 -5.70
C ASP A 15 2.05 3.83 -6.26
N ARG A 16 3.14 3.24 -5.77
CA ARG A 16 3.52 1.87 -6.12
C ARG A 16 2.57 0.81 -5.58
N LEU A 17 2.00 1.03 -4.39
CA LEU A 17 0.96 0.16 -3.84
C LEU A 17 -0.30 0.14 -4.73
N LYS A 18 -0.75 1.32 -5.20
CA LYS A 18 -1.85 1.41 -6.16
C LYS A 18 -1.53 0.69 -7.46
N LYS A 19 -0.35 0.97 -8.03
CA LYS A 19 0.08 0.35 -9.28
C LYS A 19 0.15 -1.17 -9.17
N ALA A 20 0.73 -1.69 -8.10
CA ALA A 20 0.78 -3.13 -7.85
C ALA A 20 -0.62 -3.75 -7.69
N ARG A 21 -1.56 -3.05 -7.03
CA ARG A 21 -2.95 -3.50 -6.93
C ARG A 21 -3.63 -3.58 -8.31
N ASP A 22 -3.45 -2.56 -9.14
CA ASP A 22 -4.02 -2.50 -10.49
C ASP A 22 -3.41 -3.55 -11.41
N GLU A 23 -2.09 -3.76 -11.35
CA GLU A 23 -1.38 -4.84 -12.08
C GLU A 23 -1.86 -6.23 -11.64
N ALA A 24 -2.18 -6.41 -10.36
CA ALA A 24 -2.78 -7.63 -9.83
C ALA A 24 -4.28 -7.76 -10.18
N LYS A 25 -4.89 -6.74 -10.82
CA LYS A 25 -6.31 -6.67 -11.18
C LYS A 25 -7.25 -6.83 -9.98
N LEU A 26 -6.86 -6.32 -8.82
CA LEU A 26 -7.64 -6.43 -7.58
C LEU A 26 -8.36 -5.12 -7.25
N LYS A 27 -9.60 -5.22 -6.80
CA LYS A 27 -10.32 -4.10 -6.18
C LYS A 27 -9.83 -3.89 -4.75
N GLN A 28 -9.90 -2.65 -4.24
CA GLN A 28 -9.57 -2.34 -2.85
C GLN A 28 -10.36 -3.20 -1.85
N THR A 29 -11.62 -3.54 -2.16
CA THR A 29 -12.46 -4.44 -1.37
C THR A 29 -11.91 -5.85 -1.29
N GLU A 30 -11.33 -6.38 -2.37
CA GLU A 30 -10.78 -7.74 -2.43
C GLU A 30 -9.50 -7.84 -1.61
N VAL A 31 -8.63 -6.84 -1.71
CA VAL A 31 -7.42 -6.75 -0.89
C VAL A 31 -7.79 -6.63 0.59
N ALA A 32 -8.74 -5.77 0.91
CA ALA A 32 -9.19 -5.57 2.29
C ALA A 32 -9.80 -6.85 2.88
N LYS A 33 -10.60 -7.60 2.09
CA LYS A 33 -11.11 -8.92 2.49
C LYS A 33 -9.97 -9.90 2.80
N LYS A 34 -8.94 -9.98 1.94
CA LYS A 34 -7.77 -10.84 2.16
C LYS A 34 -6.97 -10.46 3.41
N LEU A 35 -7.02 -9.20 3.83
CA LEU A 35 -6.38 -8.72 5.05
C LEU A 35 -7.30 -8.77 6.29
N SER A 36 -8.55 -9.25 6.14
CA SER A 36 -9.59 -9.17 7.18
C SER A 36 -9.77 -7.74 7.72
N ARG A 37 -9.75 -6.75 6.81
CA ARG A 37 -9.92 -5.32 7.10
C ARG A 37 -11.09 -4.74 6.29
N PRO A 38 -11.69 -3.61 6.73
CA PRO A 38 -12.67 -2.89 5.92
C PRO A 38 -12.02 -2.27 4.69
N GLN A 39 -12.75 -2.08 3.59
CA GLN A 39 -12.20 -1.46 2.37
C GLN A 39 -11.61 -0.05 2.62
N SER A 40 -12.19 0.69 3.58
CA SER A 40 -11.68 2.00 4.00
C SER A 40 -10.23 1.95 4.50
N TYR A 41 -9.76 0.79 4.98
CA TYR A 41 -8.38 0.57 5.38
C TYR A 41 -7.43 0.74 4.18
N ILE A 42 -7.70 0.05 3.07
CA ILE A 42 -6.89 0.14 1.84
C ILE A 42 -7.02 1.53 1.22
N SER A 43 -8.23 2.10 1.20
CA SER A 43 -8.46 3.46 0.71
C SER A 43 -7.60 4.50 1.46
N LYS A 44 -7.56 4.44 2.81
CA LYS A 44 -6.75 5.36 3.62
C LYS A 44 -5.24 5.19 3.39
N ILE A 45 -4.77 3.96 3.17
CA ILE A 45 -3.36 3.70 2.80
C ILE A 45 -3.07 4.30 1.42
N GLU A 46 -3.94 4.05 0.45
CA GLU A 46 -3.81 4.55 -0.92
C GLU A 46 -3.94 6.08 -1.02
N ARG A 47 -4.59 6.73 -0.06
CA ARG A 47 -4.61 8.21 0.06
C ARG A 47 -3.45 8.78 0.87
N GLY A 48 -2.62 7.92 1.47
CA GLY A 48 -1.51 8.33 2.33
C GLY A 48 -1.95 8.87 3.70
N GLU A 49 -3.23 8.73 4.05
CA GLU A 49 -3.80 9.15 5.34
C GLU A 49 -3.45 8.18 6.47
N ARG A 50 -3.19 6.93 6.12
CA ARG A 50 -2.77 5.88 7.04
C ARG A 50 -1.36 5.45 6.70
N ARG A 51 -0.49 5.40 7.72
CA ARG A 51 0.83 4.76 7.63
C ARG A 51 0.68 3.24 7.62
N ILE A 52 1.48 2.60 6.78
CA ILE A 52 1.60 1.15 6.73
C ILE A 52 2.87 0.73 7.46
N ASP A 53 2.79 -0.32 8.28
CA ASP A 53 3.99 -0.94 8.86
C ASP A 53 4.60 -1.99 7.90
N ILE A 54 5.82 -2.45 8.20
CA ILE A 54 6.54 -3.41 7.34
C ILE A 54 5.81 -4.77 7.27
N THR A 55 5.12 -5.17 8.34
CA THR A 55 4.39 -6.44 8.40
C THR A 55 3.13 -6.40 7.53
N GLU A 56 2.41 -5.28 7.58
CA GLU A 56 1.27 -4.97 6.72
C GLU A 56 1.73 -4.87 5.25
N LEU A 57 2.85 -4.20 4.99
CA LEU A 57 3.43 -4.08 3.65
C LEU A 57 3.80 -5.45 3.07
N LYS A 58 4.38 -6.34 3.89
CA LYS A 58 4.70 -7.72 3.47
C LYS A 58 3.46 -8.49 3.05
N LYS A 59 2.39 -8.46 3.85
CA LYS A 59 1.12 -9.12 3.51
C LYS A 59 0.54 -8.58 2.21
N ILE A 60 0.62 -7.27 2.00
CA ILE A 60 0.13 -6.65 0.77
C ILE A 60 1.00 -7.03 -0.44
N ALA A 61 2.33 -7.07 -0.26
CA ALA A 61 3.28 -7.50 -1.27
C ALA A 61 2.98 -8.95 -1.74
N ASP A 62 2.70 -9.85 -0.79
CA ASP A 62 2.31 -11.23 -1.08
C ASP A 62 0.99 -11.28 -1.87
N ILE A 63 -0.02 -10.50 -1.48
CA ILE A 63 -1.30 -10.41 -2.20
C ILE A 63 -1.12 -9.89 -3.63
N TYR A 64 -0.22 -8.93 -3.82
CA TYR A 64 0.08 -8.32 -5.12
C TYR A 64 1.11 -9.08 -5.95
N LYS A 65 1.67 -10.17 -5.41
CA LYS A 65 2.76 -10.94 -6.04
C LYS A 65 3.96 -10.05 -6.42
N LYS A 66 4.36 -9.15 -5.50
CA LYS A 66 5.53 -8.26 -5.66
C LYS A 66 6.54 -8.50 -4.54
N SER A 67 7.83 -8.28 -4.82
CA SER A 67 8.84 -8.19 -3.75
C SER A 67 8.66 -6.91 -2.95
N LEU A 68 9.07 -6.92 -1.67
CA LEU A 68 9.15 -5.73 -0.84
C LEU A 68 9.99 -4.61 -1.48
N ASP A 69 11.07 -4.98 -2.18
CA ASP A 69 11.95 -4.05 -2.89
C ASP A 69 11.21 -3.20 -3.93
N TYR A 70 10.12 -3.74 -4.50
CA TYR A 70 9.30 -3.01 -5.45
C TYR A 70 8.70 -1.76 -4.82
N PHE A 71 8.42 -1.75 -3.51
CA PHE A 71 7.79 -0.61 -2.86
C PHE A 71 8.79 0.41 -2.33
N VAL A 72 10.03 0.01 -2.06
CA VAL A 72 11.05 0.85 -1.40
C VAL A 72 12.18 1.35 -2.32
N LYS A 73 12.36 0.77 -3.51
CA LYS A 73 13.22 1.36 -4.56
C LYS A 73 12.64 2.68 -5.08
#